data_AF-A0A833G8U6-F1
#
_entry.id   AF-A0A833G8U6-F1
#
_cell.length_a   1.000
_cell.length_b   1.000
_cell.length_c   1.000
_cell.angle_alpha   90.00
_cell.angle_beta   90.00
_cell.angle_gamma   90.00
#
_symmetry.space_group_name_H-M   'P 1'
#
loop_
_entity.id
_entity.type
_entity.pdbx_description
1 polymer ?
#
loop_
_entity_poly.entity_id
_entity_poly.type
_entity_poly.pdbx_seq_one_letter_code
_entity_poly.pdbx_strand_id
1 'polypeptide(L)' 'MPIQSLGYVGIRTKALEDWQRFATGLVGLQLAERSRSQLRFRMDDRKQRVIVDADGTDGAQF' A
#
# COMPACT_ATOMS: atom_id res chain seq x y z
N MET A 1 0.02 9.54 25.83
CA MET A 1 -0.07 9.96 24.41
C MET A 1 -1.35 9.40 23.82
N PRO A 2 -2.31 10.25 23.39
CA PRO A 2 -3.52 9.76 22.73
C PRO A 2 -3.22 9.28 21.30
N ILE A 3 -4.08 8.41 20.76
CA ILE A 3 -4.07 8.03 19.34
C ILE A 3 -4.42 9.27 18.53
N GLN A 4 -3.60 9.58 17.52
CA GLN A 4 -3.75 10.80 16.72
C GLN A 4 -4.42 10.54 15.37
N SER A 5 -4.08 9.41 14.72
CA SER A 5 -4.60 9.04 13.40
C SER A 5 -4.21 7.61 13.04
N LEU A 6 -4.80 7.09 11.96
CA LEU A 6 -4.33 5.87 11.31
C LEU A 6 -2.97 6.12 10.65
N GLY A 7 -1.97 5.31 11.02
CA GLY A 7 -0.62 5.41 10.47
C GLY A 7 -0.54 4.94 9.02
N TYR A 8 -0.88 3.68 8.79
CA TYR A 8 -0.91 3.02 7.48
C TYR A 8 -1.91 1.86 7.50
N VAL A 9 -2.21 1.31 6.32
CA VAL A 9 -2.96 0.06 6.13
C VAL A 9 -2.10 -0.94 5.37
N GLY A 10 -2.10 -2.19 5.80
CA GLY A 10 -1.53 -3.32 5.06
C GLY A 10 -2.62 -4.06 4.27
N ILE A 11 -2.28 -4.50 3.07
CA ILE A 11 -3.17 -5.25 2.17
C ILE A 11 -2.38 -6.41 1.57
N ARG A 12 -2.94 -7.61 1.62
CA ARG A 12 -2.46 -8.77 0.86
C ARG A 12 -3.19 -8.85 -0.46
N THR A 13 -2.50 -9.25 -1.51
CA THR A 13 -3.11 -9.47 -2.82
C THR A 13 -2.44 -10.56 -3.64
N LYS A 14 -3.23 -11.22 -4.48
CA LYS A 14 -2.74 -12.08 -5.56
C LYS A 14 -2.26 -11.30 -6.79
N ALA A 15 -2.59 -10.01 -6.90
CA ALA A 15 -2.43 -9.21 -8.11
C ALA A 15 -1.64 -7.92 -7.85
N LEU A 16 -0.36 -8.07 -7.47
CA LEU A 16 0.49 -6.94 -7.07
C LEU A 16 0.62 -5.87 -8.16
N GLU A 17 0.70 -6.27 -9.43
CA GLU A 17 0.82 -5.32 -10.55
C GLU A 17 -0.46 -4.55 -10.86
N ASP A 18 -1.62 -5.16 -10.62
CA ASP A 18 -2.91 -4.47 -10.74
C ASP A 18 -3.03 -3.40 -9.66
N TRP A 19 -2.58 -3.71 -8.43
CA TRP A 19 -2.50 -2.72 -7.34
C TRP A 19 -1.61 -1.54 -7.66
N GLN A 20 -0.44 -1.75 -8.30
CA GLN A 20 0.38 -0.63 -8.75
C GLN A 20 -0.39 0.27 -9.72
N ARG A 21 -0.99 -0.31 -10.77
CA ARG A 21 -1.71 0.44 -11.79
C ARG A 21 -2.91 1.19 -11.21
N PHE A 22 -3.68 0.54 -10.35
CA PHE A 22 -4.81 1.13 -9.65
C PHE A 22 -4.38 2.30 -8.76
N ALA A 23 -3.40 2.06 -7.87
CA ALA A 23 -2.96 3.05 -6.90
C ALA A 23 -2.35 4.29 -7.55
N THR A 24 -1.47 4.13 -8.55
CA THR A 24 -0.79 5.27 -9.18
C THR A 24 -1.60 5.90 -10.31
N GLY A 25 -2.39 5.10 -11.04
CA GLY A 25 -3.10 5.55 -12.24
C GLY A 25 -4.52 6.05 -11.98
N LEU A 26 -5.21 5.49 -10.98
CA LEU A 26 -6.59 5.88 -10.66
C LEU A 26 -6.68 6.66 -9.35
N VAL A 27 -6.06 6.17 -8.28
CA VAL A 27 -6.17 6.81 -6.95
C VAL A 27 -5.24 8.03 -6.82
N GLY A 28 -4.14 8.07 -7.58
CA GLY A 28 -3.16 9.14 -7.49
C GLY A 28 -2.19 9.00 -6.32
N LEU A 29 -2.03 7.79 -5.77
CA LEU A 29 -0.99 7.51 -4.79
C LEU A 29 0.39 7.51 -5.45
N GLN A 30 1.39 7.98 -4.71
CA GLN A 30 2.77 7.90 -5.15
C GLN A 30 3.37 6.55 -4.75
N LEU A 31 3.94 5.82 -5.70
CA LEU A 31 4.75 4.63 -5.41
C LEU A 31 6.08 5.06 -4.80
N ALA A 32 6.22 4.88 -3.49
CA ALA A 32 7.42 5.26 -2.75
C ALA A 32 8.52 4.19 -2.87
N GLU A 33 8.15 2.91 -2.78
CA GLU A 33 9.07 1.78 -2.93
C GLU A 33 8.37 0.61 -3.63
N ARG A 34 9.14 -0.14 -4.42
CA ARG A 34 8.71 -1.39 -5.07
C ARG A 34 9.76 -2.48 -4.90
N SER A 35 9.30 -3.67 -4.55
CA SER A 35 10.06 -4.92 -4.60
C SER A 35 9.31 -5.96 -5.42
N ARG A 36 9.83 -7.20 -5.49
CA ARG A 36 9.15 -8.32 -6.17
C ARG A 36 7.86 -8.75 -5.46
N SER A 37 7.74 -8.50 -4.16
CA SER A 37 6.62 -9.00 -3.33
C SER A 37 5.91 -7.90 -2.54
N GLN A 38 6.29 -6.64 -2.71
CA GLN A 38 5.74 -5.54 -1.93
C GLN A 38 5.74 -4.23 -2.70
N LEU A 39 4.69 -3.43 -2.48
CA LEU A 39 4.58 -2.04 -2.89
C LEU A 39 4.30 -1.16 -1.66
N ARG A 40 4.97 -0.01 -1.58
CA ARG A 40 4.70 1.01 -0.56
C ARG A 40 4.26 2.28 -1.25
N PHE A 41 3.11 2.79 -0.84
CA PHE A 41 2.52 3.99 -1.39
C PHE A 41 2.42 5.09 -0.34
N ARG A 42 2.56 6.34 -0.76
CA ARG A 42 2.32 7.53 0.07
C ARG A 42 1.39 8.51 -0.64
N MET A 43 0.75 9.37 0.14
CA MET A 43 -0.08 10.50 -0.35
C MET A 43 0.35 11.84 0.25
N ASP A 44 1.30 11.82 1.18
CA ASP A 44 1.80 12.95 1.95
C ASP A 44 3.29 12.75 2.26
N ASP A 45 3.86 13.62 3.09
CA ASP A 45 5.29 13.62 3.44
C ASP A 45 5.71 12.45 4.35
N ARG A 46 4.79 11.53 4.69
CA ARG A 46 5.13 10.31 5.41
C ARG A 46 5.80 9.32 4.47
N LYS A 47 6.60 8.41 5.04
CA LYS A 47 7.27 7.35 4.27
C LYS A 47 6.27 6.47 3.48
N GLN A 48 5.11 6.20 4.06
CA GLN A 48 4.05 5.38 3.47
C GLN A 48 2.74 5.51 4.22
N ARG A 49 1.64 5.21 3.52
CA ARG A 49 0.26 5.14 4.02
C ARG A 49 -0.45 3.83 3.63
N VAL A 50 -0.05 3.20 2.53
CA VAL A 50 -0.58 1.88 2.10
C VAL A 50 0.59 0.97 1.75
N ILE A 51 0.57 -0.25 2.30
CA ILE A 51 1.53 -1.31 2.00
C ILE A 51 0.75 -2.44 1.37
N VAL A 52 1.18 -2.91 0.21
CA VAL A 52 0.56 -4.03 -0.50
C VAL A 52 1.59 -5.14 -0.64
N ASP A 53 1.29 -6.30 -0.06
CA ASP A 53 2.13 -7.51 -0.12
C ASP A 53 1.53 -8.54 -1.07
N ALA A 54 2.39 -9.18 -1.87
CA ALA A 54 2.00 -10.32 -2.67
C ALA A 54 1.79 -11.55 -1.77
N ASP A 55 0.61 -12.15 -1.86
CA ASP A 55 0.19 -13.33 -1.09
C ASP A 55 -0.76 -14.20 -1.93
N GLY A 56 -1.03 -15.43 -1.49
CA GLY A 56 -2.03 -16.32 -2.08
C GLY A 56 -3.48 -15.93 -1.73
N THR A 57 -3.71 -14.83 -1.01
CA THR A 57 -5.03 -14.36 -0.56
C THR A 57 -5.18 -12.84 -0.76
N ASP A 58 -6.42 -12.37 -0.86
CA ASP A 58 -6.74 -10.94 -0.92
C ASP A 58 -7.38 -10.49 0.41
N GLY A 59 -7.00 -9.32 0.92
CA GLY A 59 -7.64 -8.71 2.09
C GLY A 59 -6.73 -7.86 2.94
N ALA A 60 -7.25 -7.38 4.07
CA ALA A 60 -6.48 -6.58 5.01
C ALA A 60 -5.39 -7.39 5.74
N GLN A 61 -4.29 -6.71 6.04
CA GLN A 61 -3.14 -7.21 6.79
C GLN A 61 -2.85 -6.22 7.92
N PHE A 62 -2.87 -6.73 9.15
CA PHE A 62 -2.63 -5.97 10.38
C PHE A 62 -1.45 -6.58 11.12
#